data_AF-A0A2X2RCI8-F1
#
_entry.id   AF-A0A2X2RCI8-F1
#
_cell.length_a   1.000
_cell.length_b   1.000
_cell.length_c   1.000
_cell.angle_alpha   90.00
_cell.angle_beta   90.00
_cell.angle_gamma   90.00
#
_symmetry.space_group_name_H-M   'P 1'
#
loop_
_entity.id
_entity.type
_entity.pdbx_description
1 polymer ?
#
loop_
_entity_poly.entity_id
_entity_poly.type
_entity_poly.pdbx_seq_one_letter_code
_entity_poly.pdbx_strand_id
1 'polypeptide(L)'
;MAAIEIFTSKKKNIFLLFLTIIFLAIGLFCFLNANGLSKDGKRNIVFIEAIGIIVVVFALTALFFIIKNLLNNQWVLAIDEKALHIRIQKYYLIPWEEIIGFQELEIKGNKSILIQVRNPETLIANEKNFFVKKMMQWSQKMYGAPISIASSTMKISHKELVSLLLESLATYK
;
A
#
# COMPACT_ATOMS: atom_id res chain seq x y z
N MET A 1 3.97 9.15 -27.49
CA MET A 1 4.39 10.04 -26.39
C MET A 1 4.96 9.19 -25.26
N ALA A 2 5.74 9.77 -24.33
CA ALA A 2 6.31 9.01 -23.23
C ALA A 2 5.21 8.68 -22.20
N ALA A 3 5.11 7.41 -21.79
CA ALA A 3 4.16 6.98 -20.77
C ALA A 3 4.43 7.70 -19.44
N ILE A 4 3.38 8.21 -18.80
CA ILE A 4 3.49 8.88 -17.50
C ILE A 4 3.47 7.81 -16.41
N GLU A 5 4.60 7.59 -15.74
CA GLU A 5 4.73 6.62 -14.66
C GLU A 5 4.60 7.29 -13.27
N ILE A 6 3.66 6.80 -12.47
CA ILE A 6 3.42 7.25 -11.10
C ILE A 6 3.95 6.20 -10.13
N PHE A 7 4.87 6.63 -9.27
CA PHE A 7 5.55 5.78 -8.29
C PHE A 7 4.88 5.81 -6.91
N THR A 8 5.13 4.76 -6.13
CA THR A 8 4.69 4.69 -4.73
C THR A 8 5.41 5.71 -3.83
N SER A 9 4.69 6.25 -2.84
CA SER A 9 5.23 7.13 -1.81
C SER A 9 5.87 6.32 -0.68
N LYS A 10 7.13 6.63 -0.36
CA LYS A 10 7.90 5.95 0.70
C LYS A 10 7.72 6.57 2.09
N LYS A 11 6.92 7.64 2.22
CA LYS A 11 6.77 8.41 3.47
C LYS A 11 6.34 7.54 4.67
N LYS A 12 5.35 6.67 4.48
CA LYS A 12 4.89 5.75 5.53
C LYS A 12 5.99 4.76 5.95
N ASN A 13 6.73 4.20 5.00
CA ASN A 13 7.83 3.29 5.29
C ASN A 13 8.97 3.97 6.06
N ILE A 14 9.28 5.23 5.74
CA ILE A 14 10.31 6.01 6.46
C ILE A 14 9.87 6.26 7.91
N PHE A 15 8.60 6.61 8.12
CA PHE A 15 8.06 6.76 9.48
C PHE A 15 8.09 5.44 10.26
N LEU A 16 7.69 4.32 9.62
CA LEU A 16 7.78 3.00 10.23
C LEU A 16 9.24 2.63 10.58
N LEU A 17 10.20 2.96 9.72
CA LEU A 17 11.62 2.71 9.96
C LEU A 17 12.11 3.41 11.23
N PHE A 18 11.74 4.68 11.41
CA PHE A 18 12.06 5.44 12.62
C PHE A 18 11.48 4.77 13.88
N LEU A 19 10.22 4.34 13.82
CA LEU A 19 9.57 3.65 14.92
C LEU A 19 10.26 2.31 15.26
N THR A 20 10.64 1.53 14.25
CA THR A 20 11.35 0.26 14.45
C THR A 20 12.70 0.45 15.15
N ILE A 21 13.44 1.52 14.83
CA ILE A 21 14.72 1.84 15.51
C ILE A 21 14.47 2.13 17.00
N ILE A 22 13.41 2.86 17.33
CA ILE A 22 13.04 3.12 18.74
C ILE A 22 12.74 1.82 19.48
N PHE A 23 11.92 0.94 18.90
CA PHE A 23 11.62 -0.35 19.51
C PHE A 23 12.86 -1.21 19.72
N LEU A 24 13.80 -1.17 18.78
CA LEU A 24 15.07 -1.89 18.88
C LEU A 24 15.95 -1.34 20.02
N ALA A 25 16.02 -0.01 20.16
CA ALA A 25 16.73 0.63 21.26
C ALA A 25 16.11 0.30 22.62
N ILE A 26 14.77 0.30 22.72
CA ILE A 26 14.05 -0.08 23.95
C ILE A 26 14.28 -1.55 24.29
N GLY A 27 14.18 -2.44 23.31
CA GLY A 27 14.41 -3.88 23.52
C GLY A 27 15.83 -4.17 24.02
N LEU A 28 16.84 -3.55 23.40
CA LEU A 28 18.24 -3.65 23.84
C LEU A 28 18.44 -3.04 25.23
N PHE A 29 17.85 -1.88 25.51
CA PHE A 29 17.95 -1.23 26.81
C PHE A 29 17.36 -2.12 27.92
N CYS A 30 16.19 -2.70 27.70
CA CYS A 30 15.54 -3.64 28.63
C CYS A 30 16.39 -4.89 28.87
N PHE A 31 17.01 -5.43 27.82
CA PHE A 31 17.88 -6.60 27.93
C PHE A 31 19.17 -6.30 28.71
N LEU A 32 19.88 -5.23 28.35
CA LEU A 32 21.16 -4.87 29.00
C LEU A 32 20.99 -4.38 30.45
N ASN A 33 19.87 -3.73 30.76
CA ASN A 33 19.59 -3.18 32.09
C ASN A 33 18.62 -4.05 32.89
N ALA A 34 18.38 -5.31 32.49
CA ALA A 34 17.42 -6.20 33.16
C ALA A 34 17.70 -6.32 34.67
N ASN A 35 18.98 -6.45 35.06
CA ASN A 35 19.43 -6.50 36.45
C ASN A 35 19.17 -5.20 37.23
N GLY A 36 19.21 -4.05 36.56
CA GLY A 36 18.90 -2.76 37.17
C GLY A 36 17.39 -2.52 37.30
N LEU A 37 16.62 -3.00 36.32
CA LEU A 37 15.16 -2.88 36.25
C LEU A 37 14.42 -3.84 37.21
N SER A 38 15.12 -4.88 37.69
CA SER A 38 14.60 -5.84 38.67
C SER A 38 14.92 -5.46 40.12
N LYS A 39 15.62 -4.34 40.38
CA LYS A 39 16.11 -3.96 41.72
C LYS A 39 15.04 -3.84 42.81
N ASP A 40 13.79 -3.54 42.43
CA ASP A 40 12.67 -3.43 43.37
C ASP A 40 12.11 -4.80 43.83
N GLY A 41 12.69 -5.93 43.39
CA GLY A 41 12.27 -7.29 43.77
C GLY A 41 10.91 -7.73 43.24
N LYS A 42 10.15 -6.83 42.60
CA LYS A 42 8.80 -7.08 42.07
C LYS A 42 8.77 -7.80 40.72
N ARG A 43 9.89 -7.88 39.99
CA ARG A 43 9.95 -8.41 38.62
C ARG A 43 11.08 -9.40 38.47
N ASN A 44 10.79 -10.55 37.87
CA ASN A 44 11.78 -11.57 37.57
C ASN A 44 12.71 -11.09 36.44
N ILE A 45 14.03 -11.16 36.65
CA ILE A 45 15.06 -10.76 35.67
C ILE A 45 14.88 -11.51 34.35
N VAL A 46 14.68 -12.83 34.44
CA VAL A 46 14.51 -13.72 33.28
C VAL A 46 13.30 -13.30 32.44
N PHE A 47 12.25 -12.78 33.08
CA PHE A 47 11.06 -12.30 32.38
C PHE A 47 11.34 -11.00 31.60
N ILE A 48 12.13 -10.07 32.16
CA ILE A 48 12.51 -8.82 31.50
C ILE A 48 13.43 -9.11 30.31
N GLU A 49 14.40 -10.02 30.48
CA GLU A 49 15.31 -10.45 29.41
C GLU A 49 14.55 -11.12 28.26
N ALA A 50 13.63 -12.04 28.57
CA ALA A 50 12.82 -12.73 27.56
C ALA A 50 11.99 -11.75 26.72
N ILE A 51 11.35 -10.76 27.36
CA ILE A 51 10.60 -9.72 26.65
C ILE A 51 11.53 -8.87 25.78
N GLY A 52 12.70 -8.48 26.31
CA GLY A 52 13.70 -7.73 25.55
C GLY A 52 14.11 -8.47 24.27
N ILE A 53 14.40 -9.77 24.37
CA ILE A 53 14.75 -10.61 23.22
C ILE A 53 13.60 -10.67 22.20
N ILE A 54 12.36 -10.91 22.65
CA ILE A 54 11.20 -10.98 21.75
C ILE A 54 11.01 -9.66 21.00
N VAL A 55 11.13 -8.53 21.69
CA VAL A 55 11.01 -7.18 21.08
C VAL A 55 12.12 -6.95 20.07
N VAL A 56 13.37 -7.33 20.38
CA VAL A 56 14.51 -7.18 19.44
C VAL A 56 14.30 -8.05 18.20
N VAL A 57 13.91 -9.32 18.34
CA VAL A 57 13.65 -10.22 17.21
C VAL A 57 12.51 -9.68 16.33
N PHE A 58 11.42 -9.21 16.95
CA PHE A 58 10.33 -8.59 16.23
C PHE A 58 10.76 -7.32 15.49
N ALA A 59 11.55 -6.45 16.13
CA ALA A 59 12.07 -5.23 15.50
C ALA A 59 13.01 -5.54 14.32
N LEU A 60 13.88 -6.55 14.44
CA LEU A 60 14.79 -6.96 13.37
C LEU A 60 14.03 -7.52 12.15
N THR A 61 13.02 -8.36 12.38
CA THR A 61 12.18 -8.89 11.29
C THR A 61 11.40 -7.77 10.60
N ALA A 62 10.80 -6.85 11.35
CA ALA A 62 10.14 -5.66 10.79
C ALA A 62 11.11 -4.79 9.97
N LEU A 63 12.32 -4.55 10.48
CA LEU A 63 13.36 -3.77 9.81
C LEU A 63 13.72 -4.36 8.44
N PHE A 64 13.90 -5.69 8.37
CA PHE A 64 14.17 -6.37 7.11
C PHE A 64 13.06 -6.15 6.05
N PHE A 65 11.79 -6.31 6.44
CA PHE A 65 10.67 -6.08 5.53
C PHE A 65 10.56 -4.61 5.08
N ILE A 66 10.79 -3.67 5.99
CA ILE A 66 10.74 -2.23 5.67
C ILE A 66 11.84 -1.87 4.68
N ILE A 67 13.07 -2.31 4.90
CA ILE A 67 14.20 -2.08 3.98
C ILE A 67 13.91 -2.69 2.61
N LYS A 68 13.45 -3.95 2.58
CA LYS A 68 13.06 -4.63 1.33
C LYS A 68 11.99 -3.83 0.57
N ASN A 69 10.99 -3.30 1.28
CA ASN A 69 9.93 -2.49 0.68
C ASN A 69 10.42 -1.11 0.21
N LEU A 70 11.39 -0.51 0.93
CA LEU A 70 12.00 0.77 0.54
C LEU A 70 12.88 0.65 -0.71
N LEU A 71 13.59 -0.48 -0.87
CA LEU A 71 14.41 -0.76 -2.05
C LEU A 71 13.56 -1.09 -3.29
N ASN A 72 12.39 -1.70 -3.09
CA ASN A 72 11.44 -1.98 -4.17
C ASN A 72 10.72 -0.70 -4.62
N ASN A 73 11.33 0.05 -5.54
CA ASN A 73 10.69 1.20 -6.18
C ASN A 73 9.85 0.74 -7.38
N GLN A 74 8.64 0.24 -7.12
CA GLN A 74 7.71 -0.13 -8.18
C GLN A 74 6.80 1.04 -8.56
N TRP A 75 6.61 1.24 -9.87
CA TRP A 75 5.55 2.08 -10.39
C TRP A 75 4.19 1.43 -10.09
N VAL A 76 3.19 2.25 -9.78
CA VAL A 76 1.84 1.78 -9.38
C VAL A 76 0.82 2.03 -10.50
N LEU A 77 1.02 3.10 -11.27
CA LEU A 77 0.18 3.47 -12.39
C LEU A 77 1.08 3.95 -13.53
N ALA A 78 0.86 3.46 -14.73
CA ALA A 78 1.46 4.00 -15.95
C ALA A 78 0.35 4.28 -16.95
N ILE A 79 0.36 5.50 -17.48
CA ILE A 79 -0.66 6.01 -18.38
C ILE A 79 -0.04 6.05 -19.76
N ASP A 80 -0.58 5.22 -20.67
CA ASP A 80 -0.19 5.14 -22.07
C ASP A 80 -1.33 5.65 -22.95
N GLU A 81 -1.03 5.96 -24.22
CA GLU A 81 -1.99 6.51 -25.19
C GLU A 81 -3.15 5.53 -25.48
N LYS A 82 -2.92 4.23 -25.34
CA LYS A 82 -3.90 3.18 -25.70
C LYS A 82 -4.55 2.49 -24.51
N ALA A 83 -3.87 2.45 -23.37
CA ALA A 83 -4.34 1.73 -22.21
C ALA A 83 -3.83 2.33 -20.88
N LEU A 84 -4.58 2.05 -19.82
CA LEU A 84 -4.19 2.32 -18.45
C LEU A 84 -3.52 1.08 -17.85
N HIS A 85 -2.26 1.22 -17.43
CA HIS A 85 -1.51 0.16 -16.78
C HIS A 85 -1.51 0.35 -15.27
N ILE A 86 -2.07 -0.62 -14.54
CA ILE A 86 -2.22 -0.55 -13.09
C ILE A 86 -1.45 -1.71 -12.45
N ARG A 87 -0.58 -1.41 -11.50
CA ARG A 87 0.18 -2.39 -10.72
C ARG A 87 -0.11 -2.21 -9.23
N ILE A 88 -1.14 -2.90 -8.74
CA ILE A 88 -1.51 -2.92 -7.30
C ILE A 88 -0.99 -4.19 -6.62
N GLN A 89 -1.32 -5.35 -7.18
CA GLN A 89 -0.81 -6.67 -6.77
C GLN A 89 -0.35 -7.49 -7.98
N LYS A 90 -1.06 -7.32 -9.09
CA LYS A 90 -0.76 -7.85 -10.41
C LYS A 90 -0.79 -6.69 -11.40
N TYR A 91 -0.18 -6.91 -12.56
CA TYR A 91 -0.26 -6.01 -13.69
C TYR A 91 -1.62 -6.15 -14.35
N TYR A 92 -2.39 -5.05 -14.40
CA TYR A 92 -3.62 -4.93 -15.16
C TYR A 92 -3.39 -3.95 -16.30
N LEU A 93 -3.83 -4.36 -17.49
CA LEU A 93 -3.88 -3.51 -18.67
C LEU A 93 -5.36 -3.34 -18.98
N ILE A 94 -5.87 -2.12 -18.88
CA ILE A 94 -7.25 -1.79 -19.16
C ILE A 94 -7.26 -0.78 -20.31
N PRO A 95 -7.75 -1.16 -21.50
CA PRO A 95 -7.89 -0.23 -22.62
C PRO A 95 -8.79 0.95 -22.26
N TRP A 96 -8.50 2.14 -22.79
CA TRP A 96 -9.34 3.33 -22.54
C TRP A 96 -10.79 3.15 -23.03
N GLU A 97 -11.00 2.36 -24.09
CA GLU A 97 -12.34 1.99 -24.62
C GLU A 97 -13.23 1.30 -23.60
N GLU A 98 -12.62 0.54 -22.70
CA GLU A 98 -13.32 -0.19 -21.65
C GLU A 98 -13.63 0.71 -20.45
N ILE A 99 -12.96 1.86 -20.31
CA ILE A 99 -13.14 2.78 -19.19
C ILE A 99 -14.31 3.74 -19.48
N ILE A 100 -15.37 3.63 -18.68
CA ILE A 100 -16.53 4.54 -18.77
C ILE A 100 -16.16 5.90 -18.19
N GLY A 101 -15.50 5.89 -17.03
CA GLY A 101 -15.10 7.09 -16.30
C GLY A 101 -14.47 6.77 -14.95
N PHE A 102 -14.21 7.83 -14.19
CA PHE A 102 -13.61 7.77 -12.86
C PHE A 102 -14.56 8.36 -11.83
N GLN A 103 -14.67 7.71 -10.67
CA GLN A 103 -15.48 8.21 -9.56
C GLN A 103 -14.62 8.34 -8.31
N GLU A 104 -14.72 9.48 -7.62
CA GLU A 104 -14.04 9.68 -6.35
C GLU A 104 -14.81 9.02 -5.21
N LEU A 105 -14.10 8.30 -4.36
CA LEU A 105 -14.61 7.67 -3.14
C LEU A 105 -13.79 8.15 -1.95
N GLU A 106 -14.46 8.79 -1.00
CA GLU A 106 -13.85 9.21 0.26
C GLU A 106 -14.44 8.42 1.43
N ILE A 107 -13.61 7.61 2.10
CA ILE A 107 -14.00 6.86 3.29
C ILE A 107 -13.06 7.22 4.43
N LYS A 108 -13.61 7.84 5.48
CA LYS A 108 -12.87 8.23 6.70
C LYS A 108 -11.59 9.05 6.38
N GLY A 109 -11.68 9.98 5.43
CA GLY A 109 -10.55 10.82 4.98
C GLY A 109 -9.57 10.14 4.02
N ASN A 110 -9.74 8.85 3.70
CA ASN A 110 -8.99 8.19 2.65
C ASN A 110 -9.69 8.39 1.30
N LYS A 111 -9.04 9.15 0.42
CA LYS A 111 -9.51 9.40 -0.94
C LYS A 111 -8.98 8.34 -1.90
N SER A 112 -9.90 7.70 -2.61
CA SER A 112 -9.64 6.68 -3.62
C SER A 112 -10.40 6.99 -4.90
N ILE A 113 -9.89 6.54 -6.03
CA ILE A 113 -10.51 6.68 -7.34
C ILE A 113 -11.00 5.30 -7.77
N LEU A 114 -12.28 5.19 -8.03
CA LEU A 114 -12.93 4.02 -8.57
C LEU A 114 -12.88 4.10 -10.09
N ILE A 115 -12.38 3.04 -10.73
CA ILE A 115 -12.33 2.94 -12.19
C ILE A 115 -13.58 2.22 -12.66
N GLN A 116 -14.48 2.94 -13.32
CA GLN A 116 -15.67 2.36 -13.90
C GLN A 116 -15.33 1.74 -15.24
N VAL A 117 -15.51 0.43 -15.35
CA VAL A 117 -15.22 -0.36 -16.55
C VAL A 117 -16.55 -0.83 -17.15
N ARG A 118 -16.64 -0.90 -18.48
CA ARG A 118 -17.85 -1.33 -19.21
C ARG A 118 -18.27 -2.75 -18.86
N ASN A 119 -17.30 -3.68 -18.83
CA ASN A 119 -17.55 -5.10 -18.58
C ASN A 119 -16.77 -5.59 -17.34
N PRO A 120 -17.14 -5.17 -16.12
CA PRO A 120 -16.39 -5.49 -14.91
C PRO A 120 -16.38 -7.00 -14.62
N GLU A 121 -17.44 -7.72 -15.02
CA GLU A 121 -17.53 -9.17 -14.81
C GLU A 121 -16.47 -9.95 -15.58
N THR A 122 -16.11 -9.51 -16.79
CA THR A 122 -15.07 -10.16 -17.60
C THR A 122 -13.68 -10.00 -16.96
N LEU A 123 -13.40 -8.81 -16.42
CA LEU A 123 -12.16 -8.51 -15.71
C LEU A 123 -12.05 -9.35 -14.43
N ILE A 124 -13.15 -9.48 -13.67
CA ILE A 124 -13.22 -10.32 -12.47
C ILE A 124 -13.08 -11.81 -12.82
N ALA A 125 -13.72 -12.28 -13.89
CA ALA A 125 -13.69 -13.67 -14.32
C ALA A 125 -12.27 -14.10 -14.76
N ASN A 126 -11.55 -13.20 -15.45
CA ASN A 126 -10.18 -13.41 -15.93
C ASN A 126 -9.13 -13.40 -14.81
N GLU A 127 -9.48 -12.97 -13.59
CA GLU A 127 -8.55 -13.01 -12.46
C GLU A 127 -8.37 -14.44 -11.93
N LYS A 128 -7.12 -14.91 -11.95
CA LYS A 128 -6.73 -16.26 -11.52
C LYS A 128 -6.59 -16.35 -10.00
N ASN A 129 -6.23 -15.26 -9.33
CA ASN A 129 -6.05 -15.25 -7.88
C ASN A 129 -7.40 -15.14 -7.17
N PHE A 130 -7.76 -16.18 -6.41
CA PHE A 130 -9.03 -16.27 -5.67
C PHE A 130 -9.27 -15.08 -4.73
N PHE A 131 -8.25 -14.64 -3.99
CA PHE A 131 -8.39 -13.52 -3.04
C PHE A 131 -8.66 -12.21 -3.77
N VAL A 132 -7.94 -11.97 -4.86
CA VAL A 132 -8.07 -10.74 -5.64
C VAL A 132 -9.42 -10.71 -6.35
N LYS A 133 -9.83 -11.84 -6.94
CA LYS A 133 -11.16 -12.00 -7.55
C LYS A 133 -12.27 -11.68 -6.55
N LYS A 134 -12.19 -12.23 -5.34
CA LYS A 134 -13.19 -11.97 -4.28
C LYS A 134 -13.19 -10.50 -3.83
N MET A 135 -12.03 -9.86 -3.77
CA MET A 135 -11.91 -8.43 -3.47
C MET A 135 -12.55 -7.57 -4.57
N MET A 136 -12.30 -7.88 -5.85
CA MET A 136 -12.91 -7.16 -6.97
C MET A 136 -14.43 -7.35 -7.01
N GLN A 137 -14.94 -8.56 -6.74
CA GLN A 137 -16.38 -8.82 -6.63
C GLN A 137 -17.03 -7.98 -5.52
N TRP A 138 -16.36 -7.90 -4.37
CA TRP A 138 -16.86 -7.10 -3.25
C TRP A 138 -16.82 -5.60 -3.57
N SER A 139 -15.73 -5.12 -4.18
CA SER A 139 -15.62 -3.74 -4.66
C SER A 139 -16.70 -3.40 -5.67
N GLN A 140 -16.95 -4.28 -6.65
CA GLN A 140 -18.01 -4.11 -7.64
C GLN A 140 -19.38 -4.05 -6.98
N LYS A 141 -19.66 -4.93 -6.02
CA LYS A 141 -20.95 -4.97 -5.31
C LYS A 141 -21.19 -3.73 -4.44
N MET A 142 -20.15 -3.22 -3.78
CA MET A 142 -20.27 -2.11 -2.84
C MET A 142 -20.19 -0.74 -3.50
N TYR A 143 -19.35 -0.60 -4.52
CA TYR A 143 -18.96 0.69 -5.09
C TYR A 143 -19.21 0.79 -6.60
N GLY A 144 -19.72 -0.26 -7.25
CA GLY A 144 -19.98 -0.27 -8.69
C GLY A 144 -18.74 -0.34 -9.58
N ALA A 145 -17.55 -0.51 -8.99
CA ALA A 145 -16.28 -0.58 -9.71
C ALA A 145 -15.41 -1.76 -9.24
N PRO A 146 -14.79 -2.52 -10.15
CA PRO A 146 -14.01 -3.70 -9.80
C PRO A 146 -12.64 -3.33 -9.23
N ILE A 147 -12.13 -2.14 -9.56
CA ILE A 147 -10.80 -1.66 -9.19
C ILE A 147 -10.91 -0.28 -8.53
N SER A 148 -10.26 -0.15 -7.38
CA SER A 148 -10.08 1.11 -6.66
C SER A 148 -8.59 1.43 -6.54
N ILE A 149 -8.24 2.68 -6.79
CA ILE A 149 -6.89 3.21 -6.68
C ILE A 149 -6.86 4.25 -5.57
N ALA A 150 -6.18 3.94 -4.47
CA ALA A 150 -5.93 4.90 -3.42
C ALA A 150 -4.73 5.79 -3.78
N SER A 151 -4.93 7.10 -3.89
CA SER A 151 -3.83 8.04 -4.15
C SER A 151 -2.87 8.17 -2.95
N SER A 152 -3.30 7.80 -1.75
CA SER A 152 -2.50 7.88 -0.51
C SER A 152 -1.23 7.02 -0.52
N THR A 153 -1.13 6.04 -1.42
CA THR A 153 0.04 5.18 -1.59
C THR A 153 0.97 5.66 -2.71
N MET A 154 0.59 6.72 -3.45
CA MET A 154 1.30 7.26 -4.59
C MET A 154 2.03 8.57 -4.25
N LYS A 155 3.03 8.95 -5.06
CA LYS A 155 3.75 10.23 -4.91
C LYS A 155 2.93 11.45 -5.38
N ILE A 156 1.94 11.24 -6.23
CA ILE A 156 1.07 12.28 -6.79
C ILE A 156 -0.07 12.63 -5.83
N SER A 157 -0.54 13.87 -5.83
CA SER A 157 -1.71 14.25 -5.03
C SER A 157 -3.01 13.64 -5.61
N HIS A 158 -4.04 13.50 -4.78
CA HIS A 158 -5.33 12.97 -5.24
C HIS A 158 -5.93 13.82 -6.36
N LYS A 159 -5.89 15.16 -6.20
CA LYS A 159 -6.45 16.10 -7.16
C LYS A 159 -5.72 16.03 -8.50
N GLU A 160 -4.39 16.05 -8.48
CA GLU A 160 -3.59 15.90 -9.71
C GLU A 160 -3.83 14.56 -10.39
N LEU A 161 -3.96 13.47 -9.62
CA LEU A 161 -4.25 12.14 -10.18
C LEU A 161 -5.60 12.12 -10.90
N VAL A 162 -6.64 12.69 -10.30
CA VAL A 162 -7.97 12.79 -10.93
C VAL A 162 -7.89 13.64 -12.19
N SER A 163 -7.27 14.82 -12.13
CA SER A 163 -7.13 15.71 -13.28
C SER A 163 -6.39 15.02 -14.43
N LEU A 164 -5.30 14.32 -14.14
CA LEU A 164 -4.47 13.66 -15.13
C LEU A 164 -5.20 12.46 -15.77
N LEU A 165 -5.96 11.69 -14.98
CA LEU A 165 -6.80 10.61 -15.50
C LEU A 165 -7.95 11.11 -16.38
N LEU A 166 -8.60 12.21 -15.99
CA LEU A 166 -9.68 12.82 -16.78
C LEU A 166 -9.15 13.43 -18.08
N GLU A 167 -8.01 14.12 -18.05
CA GLU A 167 -7.35 14.69 -19.24
C GLU A 167 -6.92 13.58 -20.21
N SER A 168 -6.38 12.48 -19.71
CA SER A 168 -6.01 11.32 -20.53
C SER A 168 -7.22 10.67 -21.19
N LEU A 169 -8.34 10.54 -20.45
CA LEU A 169 -9.59 10.00 -20.98
C LEU A 169 -10.22 10.93 -22.04
N ALA A 170 -10.14 12.24 -21.83
CA ALA A 170 -10.66 13.25 -22.76
C ALA A 170 -9.80 13.38 -24.02
N THR A 171 -8.49 13.12 -23.92
CA THR A 171 -7.59 13.09 -25.09
C THR A 171 -7.86 11.86 -25.98
N TYR A 172 -8.32 10.76 -25.36
CA TYR A 172 -8.63 9.52 -26.06
C TYR A 172 -10.01 9.52 -26.74
N LYS A 173 -11.03 10.13 -26.11
CA LYS A 173 -12.41 10.18 -26.63
C LYS A 173 -12.61 11.30 -27.65
#